data_AF-A0A970Z480-F1
#
_entry.id   AF-A0A970Z480-F1
#
_cell.length_a   1.000
_cell.length_b   1.000
_cell.length_c   1.000
_cell.angle_alpha   90.00
_cell.angle_beta   90.00
_cell.angle_gamma   90.00
#
_symmetry.space_group_name_H-M   'P 1'
#
loop_
_entity.id
_entity.type
_entity.pdbx_description
1 polymer ?
#
loop_
_entity_poly.entity_id
_entity_poly.type
_entity_poly.pdbx_seq_one_letter_code
_entity_poly.pdbx_strand_id
1 'polypeptide(L)'
;MRERSVDRLVSALVAVVLGGLAGNTPESLMRMAVIEDAARRVVGDCRAVFAQAADIVGEPGGAGLRSWLARSPEDRTLECMGFSAGCDESGFRYLWG
;
A
#
# COMPACT_ATOMS: atom_id res chain seq x y z
N MET A 1 -9.49 1.77 -17.77
CA MET A 1 -8.85 2.73 -16.84
C MET A 1 -8.63 2.11 -15.46
N ARG A 2 -9.68 1.55 -14.83
CA ARG A 2 -9.61 0.88 -13.52
C ARG A 2 -8.62 -0.29 -13.46
N GLU A 3 -8.60 -1.14 -14.49
CA GLU A 3 -7.71 -2.30 -14.60
C GLU A 3 -6.22 -1.89 -14.56
N ARG A 4 -5.84 -0.89 -15.34
CA ARG A 4 -4.48 -0.31 -15.32
C ARG A 4 -4.09 0.27 -13.96
N SER A 5 -5.06 0.76 -13.19
CA SER A 5 -4.80 1.26 -11.83
C SER A 5 -4.60 0.11 -10.84
N VAL A 6 -5.31 -1.00 -10.99
CA VAL A 6 -5.08 -2.24 -10.20
C VAL A 6 -3.67 -2.74 -10.44
N ASP A 7 -3.24 -2.88 -11.70
CA ASP A 7 -1.89 -3.37 -12.04
C ASP A 7 -0.79 -2.49 -11.41
N ARG A 8 -1.00 -1.17 -11.38
CA ARG A 8 -0.08 -0.22 -10.75
C ARG A 8 -0.03 -0.38 -9.23
N LEU A 9 -1.17 -0.62 -8.59
CA LEU A 9 -1.22 -0.86 -7.14
C LEU A 9 -0.54 -2.18 -6.79
N VAL A 10 -0.79 -3.25 -7.54
CA VAL A 10 -0.09 -4.54 -7.39
C VAL A 10 1.42 -4.35 -7.58
N SER A 11 1.83 -3.66 -8.65
CA SER A 11 3.25 -3.36 -8.91
C SER A 11 3.91 -2.56 -7.78
N ALA A 12 3.18 -1.60 -7.20
CA ALA A 12 3.66 -0.82 -6.06
C ALA A 12 3.89 -1.69 -4.81
N LEU A 13 2.95 -2.59 -4.50
CA LEU A 13 3.10 -3.53 -3.38
C LEU A 13 4.28 -4.49 -3.59
N VAL A 14 4.44 -5.03 -4.80
CA VAL A 14 5.58 -5.87 -5.17
C VAL A 14 6.89 -5.09 -4.98
N ALA A 15 6.96 -3.85 -5.43
CA ALA A 15 8.15 -3.00 -5.26
C ALA A 15 8.47 -2.74 -3.78
N VAL A 16 7.47 -2.51 -2.93
CA VAL A 16 7.70 -2.32 -1.49
C VAL A 16 8.19 -3.61 -0.82
N VAL A 17 7.67 -4.76 -1.23
CA VAL A 17 8.17 -6.07 -0.76
C VAL A 17 9.63 -6.27 -1.14
N LEU A 18 9.98 -6.05 -2.40
CA LEU A 18 11.38 -6.13 -2.89
C LEU A 18 12.28 -5.08 -2.24
N GLY A 19 11.72 -3.93 -1.84
CA GLY A 19 12.39 -2.87 -1.09
C GLY A 19 12.65 -3.19 0.38
N GLY A 20 12.24 -4.36 0.87
CA GLY A 20 12.56 -4.84 2.22
C GLY A 20 11.40 -4.84 3.20
N LEU A 21 10.13 -4.82 2.75
CA LEU A 21 8.97 -4.95 3.65
C LEU A 21 9.07 -6.17 4.57
N ALA A 22 9.59 -7.30 4.07
CA ALA A 22 9.78 -8.51 4.86
C ALA A 22 10.78 -8.31 6.03
N GLY A 23 11.73 -7.40 5.87
CA GLY A 23 12.64 -6.96 6.94
C GLY A 23 12.09 -5.85 7.82
N ASN A 24 10.83 -5.44 7.60
CA ASN A 24 10.14 -4.39 8.34
C ASN A 24 10.92 -3.06 8.34
N THR A 25 11.57 -2.71 7.21
CA THR A 25 12.33 -1.46 7.11
C THR A 25 11.39 -0.26 7.20
N PRO A 26 11.74 0.80 7.96
CA PRO A 26 10.88 1.98 8.11
C PRO A 26 10.46 2.59 6.77
N GLU A 27 11.37 2.65 5.80
CA GLU A 27 11.14 3.21 4.47
C GLU A 27 10.12 2.41 3.65
N SER A 28 10.06 1.09 3.87
CA SER A 28 9.05 0.23 3.24
C SER A 28 7.69 0.44 3.91
N LEU A 29 7.66 0.53 5.24
CA LEU A 29 6.43 0.73 6.01
C LEU A 29 5.76 2.07 5.72
N MET A 30 6.52 3.16 5.61
CA MET A 30 5.98 4.49 5.32
C MET A 30 5.15 4.52 4.03
N ARG A 31 5.57 3.75 3.02
CA ARG A 31 4.88 3.68 1.72
C ARG A 31 3.61 2.84 1.76
N MET A 32 3.47 1.94 2.72
CA MET A 32 2.32 1.02 2.80
C MET A 32 1.01 1.76 3.06
N ALA A 33 0.99 2.76 3.95
CA ALA A 33 -0.21 3.53 4.24
C ALA A 33 -0.71 4.29 3.00
N VAL A 34 0.21 4.85 2.21
CA VAL A 34 -0.09 5.55 0.96
C VAL A 34 -0.68 4.61 -0.09
N ILE A 35 -0.10 3.42 -0.26
CA ILE A 35 -0.58 2.43 -1.23
C ILE A 35 -1.95 1.88 -0.80
N GLU A 36 -2.14 1.64 0.51
CA GLU A 36 -3.42 1.17 1.02
C GLU A 36 -4.53 2.22 0.83
N ASP A 37 -4.28 3.49 1.16
CA ASP A 37 -5.25 4.57 0.94
C ASP A 37 -5.59 4.72 -0.55
N ALA A 38 -4.57 4.66 -1.42
CA ALA A 38 -4.76 4.69 -2.87
C ALA A 38 -5.64 3.53 -3.35
N ALA A 39 -5.39 2.32 -2.84
CA ALA A 39 -6.19 1.14 -3.16
C ALA A 39 -7.64 1.32 -2.70
N ARG A 40 -7.88 1.80 -1.47
CA ARG A 40 -9.24 2.07 -0.98
C ARG A 40 -9.99 3.07 -1.87
N ARG A 41 -9.33 4.16 -2.29
CA ARG A 41 -9.94 5.17 -3.17
C ARG A 41 -10.24 4.67 -4.58
N VAL A 42 -9.35 3.86 -5.15
CA VAL A 42 -9.46 3.42 -6.55
C VAL A 42 -10.35 2.18 -6.71
N VAL A 43 -10.27 1.22 -5.78
CA VAL A 43 -10.94 -0.08 -5.91
C VAL A 43 -11.97 -0.37 -4.82
N GLY A 44 -11.97 0.38 -3.72
CA GLY A 44 -12.84 0.15 -2.56
C GLY A 44 -12.22 -0.83 -1.57
N ASP A 45 -12.27 -2.13 -1.87
CA ASP A 45 -11.62 -3.16 -1.05
C ASP A 45 -10.20 -3.46 -1.55
N CYS A 46 -9.21 -3.05 -0.76
CA CYS A 46 -7.80 -3.26 -1.08
C CYS A 46 -7.33 -4.71 -0.86
N ARG A 47 -8.10 -5.58 -0.18
CA ARG A 47 -7.67 -6.95 0.17
C ARG A 47 -7.34 -7.79 -1.06
N ALA A 48 -8.13 -7.67 -2.13
CA ALA A 48 -7.89 -8.41 -3.38
C ALA A 48 -6.56 -8.02 -4.03
N VAL A 49 -6.20 -6.73 -4.01
CA VAL A 49 -4.94 -6.22 -4.57
C VAL A 49 -3.75 -6.72 -3.75
N PHE A 50 -3.87 -6.73 -2.43
CA PHE A 50 -2.86 -7.27 -1.53
C PHE A 50 -2.69 -8.78 -1.68
N ALA A 51 -3.78 -9.53 -1.83
CA ALA A 51 -3.74 -10.97 -2.09
C ALA A 51 -3.02 -11.27 -3.41
N GLN A 52 -3.37 -10.56 -4.49
CA GLN A 52 -2.71 -10.72 -5.79
C GLN A 52 -1.20 -10.39 -5.72
N ALA A 53 -0.83 -9.34 -5.00
CA ALA A 53 0.59 -9.03 -4.79
C ALA A 53 1.31 -10.10 -3.96
N ALA A 54 0.65 -10.65 -2.92
CA ALA A 54 1.19 -11.73 -2.10
C ALA A 54 1.44 -13.00 -2.91
N ASP A 55 0.54 -13.35 -3.82
CA ASP A 55 0.69 -14.50 -4.73
C ASP A 55 1.91 -14.33 -5.67
N ILE A 56 2.18 -13.10 -6.12
CA ILE A 56 3.31 -12.79 -7.02
C ILE A 56 4.64 -12.89 -6.28
N VAL A 57 4.75 -12.31 -5.08
CA VAL A 57 6.03 -12.22 -4.36
C VAL A 57 6.39 -13.48 -3.58
N GLY A 58 5.42 -14.35 -3.28
CA GLY A 58 5.61 -15.54 -2.47
C GLY A 58 6.08 -15.23 -1.05
N GLU A 59 6.53 -16.25 -0.32
CA GLU A 59 7.07 -16.07 1.03
C GLU A 59 8.57 -15.69 1.00
N PRO A 60 9.06 -14.85 1.94
CA PRO A 60 8.35 -14.28 3.10
C PRO A 60 7.56 -12.98 2.79
N GLY A 61 7.57 -12.50 1.55
CA GLY A 61 6.94 -11.24 1.17
C GLY A 61 5.44 -11.19 1.42
N GLY A 62 4.74 -12.28 1.09
CA GLY A 62 3.32 -12.46 1.33
C GLY A 62 2.96 -12.37 2.82
N ALA A 63 3.76 -12.98 3.70
CA ALA A 63 3.60 -12.80 5.15
C ALA A 63 3.74 -11.35 5.58
N GLY A 64 4.65 -10.57 4.99
CA GLY A 64 4.80 -9.13 5.24
C GLY A 64 3.53 -8.34 4.90
N LEU A 65 2.95 -8.61 3.72
CA LEU A 65 1.70 -7.95 3.28
C LEU A 65 0.51 -8.31 4.16
N ARG A 66 0.38 -9.59 4.55
CA ARG A 66 -0.68 -10.02 5.48
C ARG A 66 -0.48 -9.44 6.88
N SER A 67 0.77 -9.38 7.36
CA SER A 67 1.11 -8.79 8.65
C SER A 67 0.80 -7.30 8.67
N TRP A 68 1.01 -6.58 7.56
CA TRP A 68 0.53 -5.22 7.42
C TRP A 68 -0.98 -5.15 7.62
N LEU A 69 -1.79 -5.87 6.82
CA LEU A 69 -3.26 -5.81 6.92
C LEU A 69 -3.82 -6.25 8.30
N ALA A 70 -3.06 -7.03 9.06
CA ALA A 70 -3.43 -7.46 10.41
C ALA A 70 -3.20 -6.39 11.50
N ARG A 71 -2.48 -5.29 11.20
CA ARG A 71 -2.29 -4.19 12.14
C ARG A 71 -3.61 -3.47 12.44
N SER A 72 -3.69 -2.86 13.62
CA SER A 72 -4.78 -1.98 14.00
C SER A 72 -5.02 -0.92 12.91
N PRO A 73 -6.28 -0.57 12.59
CA PRO A 73 -6.57 0.41 11.55
C PRO A 73 -5.88 1.76 11.76
N GLU A 74 -5.74 2.18 13.02
CA GLU A 74 -5.02 3.39 13.43
C GLU A 74 -3.54 3.39 13.01
N ASP A 75 -2.85 2.26 13.16
CA ASP A 75 -1.44 2.08 12.76
C ASP A 75 -1.21 2.04 11.25
N ARG A 76 -2.28 2.14 10.46
CA ARG A 76 -2.28 2.06 8.99
C ARG A 76 -2.86 3.30 8.33
N THR A 77 -2.99 4.36 9.10
CA THR A 77 -3.45 5.67 8.62
C THR A 77 -2.30 6.42 7.93
N LEU A 78 -2.67 7.38 7.08
CA LEU A 78 -1.69 8.28 6.45
C LEU A 78 -1.00 9.12 7.51
N GLU A 79 -1.77 9.60 8.49
CA GLU A 79 -1.34 10.47 9.57
C GLU A 79 -0.26 9.81 10.44
N CYS A 80 -0.40 8.52 10.76
CA CYS A 80 0.62 7.75 11.48
C CYS A 80 1.96 7.62 10.72
N MET A 81 1.95 7.85 9.40
CA MET A 81 3.15 7.82 8.56
C MET A 81 3.61 9.22 8.12
N GLY A 82 3.03 10.29 8.68
CA GLY A 82 3.38 11.68 8.35
C GLY A 82 2.86 12.15 6.98
N PHE A 83 1.84 11.47 6.45
CA PHE A 83 1.20 11.87 5.20
C PHE A 83 -0.15 12.53 5.45
N SER A 84 -0.50 13.45 4.56
CA SER A 84 -1.86 13.95 4.41
C SER A 84 -2.33 13.75 2.96
N ALA A 85 -3.62 13.46 2.80
CA ALA A 85 -4.24 13.37 1.48
C ALA A 85 -4.80 14.74 1.07
N GLY A 86 -4.37 15.22 -0.10
CA GLY A 86 -4.95 16.36 -0.79
C GLY A 86 -5.67 15.93 -2.08
N CYS A 87 -6.40 16.85 -2.69
CA CYS A 87 -6.91 16.69 -4.05
C CYS A 87 -6.65 17.95 -4.88
N ASP A 88 -6.45 17.74 -6.17
CA ASP A 88 -6.36 18.79 -7.18
C ASP A 88 -7.17 18.41 -8.43
N GLU A 89 -7.11 19.23 -9.47
CA GLU A 89 -7.79 18.98 -10.75
C GLU A 89 -7.36 17.67 -11.43
N SER A 90 -6.22 17.09 -11.03
CA SER A 90 -5.66 15.85 -11.58
C SER A 90 -5.95 14.60 -10.74
N GLY A 91 -6.55 14.74 -9.55
CA GLY A 91 -6.95 13.62 -8.69
C GLY A 91 -6.54 13.80 -7.22
N PHE A 92 -6.22 12.70 -6.55
CA PHE A 92 -5.70 12.75 -5.18
C PHE A 92 -4.15 12.79 -5.19
N ARG A 93 -3.58 13.51 -4.22
CA ARG A 93 -2.14 13.58 -3.98
C ARG A 93 -1.82 13.35 -2.52
N TYR A 94 -0.60 12.89 -2.26
CA TYR A 94 -0.08 12.72 -0.90
C TYR A 94 1.02 13.74 -0.64
N LEU A 95 0.89 14.46 0.46
CA LEU A 95 1.87 15.41 0.94
C LEU A 95 2.54 14.85 2.19
N TRP A 96 3.86 14.90 2.23
CA TRP A 96 4.62 14.57 3.44
C TRP A 96 4.84 15.85 4.25
N GLY A 97 4.60 15.80 5.55
CA GLY A 97 4.64 16.94 6.46
C GLY A 97 5.34 16.63 7.78
#